data_AF-A0A5S9WTC5-F1
#
_entry.id   AF-A0A5S9WTC5-F1
#
_cell.length_a   1.000
_cell.length_b   1.000
_cell.length_c   1.000
_cell.angle_alpha   90.00
_cell.angle_beta   90.00
_cell.angle_gamma   90.00
#
_symmetry.space_group_name_H-M   'P 1'
#
loop_
_entity.id
_entity.type
_entity.pdbx_description
1 polymer ?
#
loop_
_entity_poly.entity_id
_entity_poly.type
_entity_poly.pdbx_seq_one_letter_code
_entity_poly.pdbx_strand_id
1 'polypeptide(L)'
;MPMRYLNAMAALLMMFFTLLILSFTGILEFPSASTSMEHSIDPEPKLSDSTSDPFSDVLVAYKKWDFEVGCARFRENHKDAILGNVSSGSLQEFGCGKLKMKHVKVLVKGWTWIPDNLENLYSCRCGMTCLWTKSSVLADSPDALLFETTTPPLQRRVGDPLRVYMELEAGRKRSGREDIFISYHAKDDVQTTYAGSLFHNNRNYHISPHKNNDVLVYWSSSRCLPHRDRLAKSLLDLIPHHSFGKCLNNVGGLDSALSMYPECVAEHNAEAKWYDHLHCAMSHYKFVLAIENTAVESYVTEKLFYALDSGSVPIFFGASNVQDFVPPHSVIDGSKFGSMQELAAYVKRLGDDPVAYSEYHAWRRCGLMGNYGKTRAVSLDTLPCRLCEEISRRGGKNAGV
;
A
#
# COMPACT_ATOMS: atom_id res chain seq x y z
N MET A 1 5.18 -55.28 -38.11
CA MET A 1 6.57 -54.75 -38.18
C MET A 1 6.54 -53.26 -37.86
N PRO A 2 7.41 -52.79 -36.96
CA PRO A 2 6.90 -52.55 -35.61
C PRO A 2 7.27 -51.19 -34.99
N MET A 3 6.26 -50.56 -34.37
CA MET A 3 6.37 -49.49 -33.36
C MET A 3 7.17 -49.88 -32.08
N ARG A 4 7.64 -51.13 -31.98
CA ARG A 4 8.45 -51.62 -30.84
C ARG A 4 9.91 -51.14 -30.88
N TYR A 5 10.45 -50.79 -32.04
CA TYR A 5 11.85 -50.33 -32.15
C TYR A 5 12.04 -48.86 -31.72
N LEU A 6 11.04 -47.99 -31.91
CA LEU A 6 11.16 -46.57 -31.52
C LEU A 6 11.22 -46.40 -29.99
N ASN A 7 10.40 -47.14 -29.24
CA ASN A 7 10.36 -47.02 -27.78
C ASN A 7 11.62 -47.58 -27.10
N ALA A 8 12.27 -48.59 -27.70
CA ALA A 8 13.52 -49.14 -27.18
C ALA A 8 14.69 -48.15 -27.31
N MET A 9 14.74 -47.40 -28.43
CA MET A 9 15.80 -46.40 -28.66
C MET A 9 15.65 -45.18 -27.74
N ALA A 10 14.41 -44.75 -27.45
CA ALA A 10 14.16 -43.67 -26.50
C ALA A 10 14.56 -44.04 -25.06
N ALA A 11 14.30 -45.27 -24.64
CA ALA A 11 14.70 -45.77 -23.31
C ALA A 11 16.23 -45.85 -23.15
N LEU A 12 16.95 -46.24 -24.22
CA LEU A 12 18.42 -46.30 -24.21
C LEU A 12 19.05 -44.89 -24.11
N LEU A 13 18.47 -43.90 -24.79
CA LEU A 13 18.90 -42.50 -24.74
C LEU A 13 18.71 -41.88 -23.35
N MET A 14 17.60 -42.19 -22.67
CA MET A 14 17.37 -41.70 -21.30
C MET A 14 18.28 -42.37 -20.26
N MET A 15 18.62 -43.65 -20.43
CA MET A 15 19.62 -44.32 -19.57
C MET A 15 21.04 -43.77 -19.77
N PHE A 16 21.40 -43.40 -21.00
CA PHE A 16 22.71 -42.79 -21.27
C PHE A 16 22.86 -41.41 -20.59
N PHE A 17 21.83 -40.56 -20.65
CA PHE A 17 21.85 -39.23 -20.02
C PHE A 17 21.86 -39.28 -18.49
N THR A 18 21.20 -40.27 -17.87
CA THR A 18 21.19 -40.43 -16.42
C THR A 18 22.54 -40.92 -15.86
N LEU A 19 23.24 -41.80 -16.58
CA LEU A 19 24.61 -42.21 -16.25
C LEU A 19 25.63 -41.07 -16.40
N LEU A 20 25.41 -40.16 -17.35
CA LEU A 20 26.26 -38.98 -17.56
C LEU A 20 26.12 -37.96 -16.41
N ILE A 21 24.92 -37.81 -15.84
CA ILE A 21 24.68 -36.89 -14.70
C ILE A 21 25.29 -37.45 -13.40
N LEU A 22 25.25 -38.78 -13.21
CA LEU A 22 25.83 -39.44 -12.04
C LEU A 22 27.37 -39.46 -12.04
N SER A 23 28.02 -39.22 -13.18
CA SER A 23 29.49 -39.17 -13.29
C SER A 23 30.10 -37.79 -12.99
N PHE A 24 29.29 -36.73 -12.84
CA PHE A 24 29.76 -35.36 -12.57
C PHE A 24 29.45 -34.84 -11.16
N THR A 25 28.88 -35.64 -10.26
CA THR A 25 28.53 -35.20 -8.88
C THR A 25 29.49 -35.67 -7.79
N GLY A 26 30.56 -36.38 -8.15
CA GLY A 26 31.61 -36.78 -7.21
C GLY A 26 32.78 -35.80 -7.23
N ILE A 27 32.71 -34.75 -6.42
CA ILE A 27 33.81 -34.06 -5.70
C ILE A 27 33.19 -32.79 -5.12
N LEU A 28 33.06 -32.72 -3.80
CA LEU A 28 33.30 -31.52 -2.98
C LEU A 28 33.19 -31.93 -1.50
N GLU A 29 34.36 -32.08 -0.88
CA GLU A 29 34.54 -32.30 0.56
C GLU A 29 34.18 -31.03 1.35
N PHE A 30 33.46 -31.18 2.46
CA PHE A 30 33.20 -30.11 3.42
C PHE A 30 34.23 -30.15 4.56
N PRO A 31 34.85 -29.04 4.96
CA PRO A 31 35.49 -28.93 6.26
C PRO A 31 34.46 -28.65 7.35
N SER A 32 34.71 -29.21 8.53
CA SER A 32 33.94 -29.05 9.76
C SER A 32 34.64 -28.13 10.77
N ALA A 33 33.86 -27.71 11.78
CA ALA A 33 34.21 -27.05 13.04
C ALA A 33 34.35 -25.50 12.98
N SER A 34 33.99 -24.69 13.97
CA SER A 34 33.27 -24.83 15.25
C SER A 34 33.27 -23.44 15.92
N THR A 35 32.18 -23.06 16.63
CA THR A 35 32.06 -22.04 17.72
C THR A 35 32.48 -20.58 17.37
N SER A 36 31.86 -19.50 17.86
CA SER A 36 31.16 -19.19 19.11
C SER A 36 30.19 -18.03 18.91
N MET A 37 29.07 -18.02 19.64
CA MET A 37 28.15 -16.88 19.70
C MET A 37 28.74 -15.74 20.54
N GLU A 38 28.82 -14.54 19.95
CA GLU A 38 28.76 -13.28 20.67
C GLU A 38 27.69 -12.41 20.00
N HIS A 39 26.71 -11.97 20.79
CA HIS A 39 25.72 -10.98 20.38
C HIS A 39 26.38 -9.59 20.46
N SER A 40 26.79 -9.03 19.32
CA SER A 40 27.05 -7.60 19.18
C SER A 40 25.87 -6.94 18.48
N ILE A 41 25.35 -5.87 19.09
CA ILE A 41 24.45 -4.93 18.43
C ILE A 41 25.35 -4.14 17.47
N ASP A 42 25.33 -4.49 16.19
CA ASP A 42 26.14 -3.78 15.19
C ASP A 42 25.50 -2.42 14.84
N PRO A 43 26.30 -1.34 14.76
CA PRO A 43 25.88 -0.05 14.23
C PRO A 43 25.67 -0.14 12.70
N GLU A 44 24.77 0.68 12.18
CA GLU A 44 24.44 0.86 10.76
C GLU A 44 25.62 0.60 9.79
N PRO A 45 25.37 -0.08 8.65
CA PRO A 45 26.43 -0.32 7.68
C PRO A 45 26.93 1.03 7.15
N LYS A 46 28.23 1.30 7.37
CA LYS A 46 28.95 2.38 6.69
C LYS A 46 28.88 2.13 5.19
N LEU A 47 28.00 2.87 4.52
CA LEU A 47 27.93 2.94 3.07
C LEU A 47 29.28 3.45 2.55
N SER A 48 29.93 2.65 1.70
CA SER A 48 31.18 3.00 1.02
C SER A 48 31.03 4.34 0.32
N ASP A 49 32.10 5.14 0.33
CA ASP A 49 32.26 6.44 -0.34
C ASP A 49 31.69 6.38 -1.78
N SER A 50 30.41 6.73 -1.95
CA SER A 50 29.72 6.59 -3.24
C SER A 50 30.02 7.83 -4.07
N THR A 51 30.64 7.62 -5.22
CA THR A 51 30.71 8.64 -6.25
C THR A 51 29.28 8.98 -6.66
N SER A 52 28.84 10.22 -6.43
CA SER A 52 27.52 10.70 -6.86
C SER A 52 27.29 10.40 -8.34
N ASP A 53 26.25 9.66 -8.65
CA ASP A 53 25.85 9.23 -9.99
C ASP A 53 24.40 9.69 -10.25
N PRO A 54 24.17 10.99 -10.52
CA PRO A 54 22.82 11.52 -10.70
C PRO A 54 22.15 10.88 -11.92
N PHE A 55 21.08 10.11 -11.69
CA PHE A 55 20.36 9.37 -12.73
C PHE A 55 18.94 9.91 -12.94
N SER A 56 18.47 9.85 -14.19
CA SER A 56 17.07 10.13 -14.54
C SER A 56 16.33 8.89 -15.02
N ASP A 57 16.98 8.00 -15.79
CA ASP A 57 16.36 6.77 -16.29
C ASP A 57 16.28 5.68 -15.21
N VAL A 58 15.05 5.37 -14.77
CA VAL A 58 14.83 4.39 -13.70
C VAL A 58 15.10 2.96 -14.14
N LEU A 59 14.94 2.63 -15.42
CA LEU A 59 15.18 1.29 -15.93
C LEU A 59 16.67 0.99 -15.99
N VAL A 60 17.50 1.98 -16.33
CA VAL A 60 18.95 1.87 -16.25
C VAL A 60 19.40 1.70 -14.80
N ALA A 61 18.85 2.49 -13.87
CA ALA A 61 19.13 2.35 -12.44
C ALA A 61 18.79 0.95 -11.91
N TYR A 62 17.62 0.41 -12.28
CA TYR A 62 17.23 -0.94 -11.91
C TYR A 62 18.17 -2.02 -12.46
N LYS A 63 18.65 -1.89 -13.70
CA LYS A 63 19.61 -2.84 -14.27
C LYS A 63 20.94 -2.83 -13.50
N LYS A 64 21.39 -1.65 -13.07
CA LYS A 64 22.60 -1.51 -12.24
C LYS A 64 22.39 -2.18 -10.87
N TRP A 65 21.25 -1.93 -10.23
CA TRP A 65 20.90 -2.59 -8.96
C TRP A 65 20.75 -4.11 -9.10
N ASP A 66 20.13 -4.61 -10.17
CA ASP A 66 19.98 -6.04 -10.42
C ASP A 66 21.35 -6.73 -10.53
N PHE A 67 22.34 -6.04 -11.09
CA PHE A 67 23.71 -6.54 -11.25
C PHE A 67 24.51 -6.50 -9.93
N GLU A 68 24.43 -5.41 -9.18
CA GLU A 68 25.26 -5.20 -7.97
C GLU A 68 24.68 -5.83 -6.69
N VAL A 69 23.35 -5.87 -6.60
CA VAL A 69 22.61 -6.34 -5.42
C VAL A 69 21.72 -7.52 -5.80
N GLY A 70 20.71 -7.26 -6.63
CA GLY A 70 19.73 -8.25 -7.06
C GLY A 70 18.86 -8.84 -5.95
N CYS A 71 17.83 -9.58 -6.35
CA CYS A 71 16.82 -10.08 -5.42
C CYS A 71 17.34 -11.08 -4.38
N ALA A 72 18.36 -11.89 -4.70
CA ALA A 72 18.89 -12.87 -3.76
C ALA A 72 19.54 -12.19 -2.54
N ARG A 73 20.43 -11.21 -2.80
CA ARG A 73 21.11 -10.46 -1.74
C ARG A 73 20.15 -9.57 -0.96
N PHE A 74 19.24 -8.89 -1.65
CA PHE A 74 18.20 -8.09 -0.99
C PHE A 74 17.35 -8.92 -0.03
N ARG A 75 16.93 -10.13 -0.43
CA ARG A 75 16.17 -11.04 0.45
C ARG A 75 16.95 -11.43 1.70
N GLU A 76 18.24 -11.70 1.57
CA GLU A 76 19.08 -12.05 2.71
C GLU A 76 19.24 -10.85 3.66
N ASN A 77 19.52 -9.67 3.12
CA ASN A 77 19.69 -8.44 3.90
C ASN A 77 18.41 -8.03 4.65
N HIS A 78 17.24 -8.31 4.07
CA HIS A 78 15.94 -7.96 4.64
C HIS A 78 15.18 -9.17 5.21
N LYS A 79 15.87 -10.28 5.47
CA LYS A 79 15.22 -11.53 5.91
C LYS A 79 14.37 -11.32 7.16
N ASP A 80 14.79 -10.51 8.11
CA ASP A 80 14.04 -10.28 9.35
C ASP A 80 12.79 -9.42 9.11
N ALA A 81 12.84 -8.46 8.18
CA ALA A 81 11.69 -7.68 7.76
C ALA A 81 10.70 -8.49 6.89
N ILE A 82 11.19 -9.54 6.19
CA ILE A 82 10.39 -10.45 5.36
C ILE A 82 9.77 -11.58 6.20
N LEU A 83 10.57 -12.17 7.10
CA LEU A 83 10.20 -13.23 8.04
C LEU A 83 9.49 -12.70 9.28
N GLY A 84 9.35 -11.38 9.39
CA GLY A 84 8.46 -10.66 10.30
C GLY A 84 6.99 -10.97 10.04
N ASN A 85 6.65 -12.26 10.08
CA ASN A 85 5.35 -12.85 10.33
C ASN A 85 4.95 -12.63 11.80
N VAL A 86 5.37 -11.49 12.38
CA VAL A 86 4.77 -10.98 13.58
C VAL A 86 3.36 -10.61 13.13
N SER A 87 2.37 -11.28 13.72
CA SER A 87 1.00 -10.77 13.75
C SER A 87 1.08 -9.38 14.35
N SER A 88 1.31 -8.39 13.49
CA SER A 88 1.23 -7.01 13.91
C SER A 88 -0.25 -6.82 14.20
N GLY A 89 -0.57 -6.55 15.47
CA GLY A 89 -1.92 -6.20 15.91
C GLY A 89 -2.49 -4.95 15.23
N SER A 90 -1.74 -4.37 14.28
CA SER A 90 -2.11 -3.27 13.39
C SER A 90 -2.98 -3.70 12.21
N LEU A 91 -3.06 -4.99 11.87
CA LEU A 91 -3.91 -5.51 10.77
C LEU A 91 -4.85 -6.62 11.25
N GLN A 92 -6.13 -6.52 10.87
CA GLN A 92 -7.11 -7.57 11.15
C GLN A 92 -6.84 -8.83 10.33
N GLU A 93 -7.11 -9.97 10.96
CA GLU A 93 -7.15 -11.27 10.30
C GLU A 93 -8.59 -11.70 10.07
N PHE A 94 -8.83 -12.43 8.97
CA PHE A 94 -10.18 -12.85 8.59
C PHE A 94 -10.24 -14.36 8.40
N GLY A 95 -11.18 -14.98 9.13
CA GLY A 95 -11.49 -16.41 9.07
C GLY A 95 -12.96 -16.65 8.70
N CYS A 96 -13.22 -17.81 8.09
CA CYS A 96 -14.57 -18.31 7.83
C CYS A 96 -15.21 -18.89 9.11
N GLY A 97 -15.20 -18.13 10.21
CA GLY A 97 -15.84 -18.55 11.47
C GLY A 97 -17.33 -18.90 11.30
N LYS A 98 -18.05 -19.17 12.40
CA LYS A 98 -19.47 -19.53 12.33
C LYS A 98 -20.34 -18.35 11.83
N LEU A 99 -20.53 -18.26 10.52
CA LEU A 99 -21.45 -17.34 9.86
C LEU A 99 -22.89 -17.83 10.08
N LYS A 100 -23.82 -16.93 10.42
CA LYS A 100 -25.24 -17.27 10.65
C LYS A 100 -26.11 -17.09 9.40
N MET A 101 -25.58 -16.40 8.39
CA MET A 101 -26.30 -16.00 7.19
C MET A 101 -25.51 -16.36 5.93
N LYS A 102 -26.21 -16.83 4.90
CA LYS A 102 -25.64 -17.12 3.57
C LYS A 102 -25.73 -15.94 2.59
N HIS A 103 -26.65 -15.01 2.86
CA HIS A 103 -26.87 -13.82 2.06
C HIS A 103 -27.06 -12.64 3.03
N VAL A 104 -26.41 -11.52 2.74
CA VAL A 104 -26.50 -10.29 3.53
C VAL A 104 -26.74 -9.11 2.60
N LYS A 105 -27.67 -8.24 2.98
CA LYS A 105 -27.99 -6.99 2.26
C LYS A 105 -27.60 -5.78 3.10
N VAL A 106 -26.73 -4.94 2.54
CA VAL A 106 -26.31 -3.67 3.13
C VAL A 106 -26.88 -2.53 2.29
N LEU A 107 -27.66 -1.66 2.93
CA LEU A 107 -28.14 -0.43 2.33
C LEU A 107 -27.31 0.75 2.82
N VAL A 108 -26.66 1.45 1.89
CA VAL A 108 -25.88 2.67 2.19
C VAL A 108 -26.82 3.87 2.30
N LYS A 109 -26.74 4.61 3.40
CA LYS A 109 -27.63 5.74 3.71
C LYS A 109 -26.90 7.08 3.63
N GLY A 110 -27.56 8.04 2.97
CA GLY A 110 -27.08 9.43 2.88
C GLY A 110 -26.02 9.63 1.81
N TRP A 111 -25.37 10.81 1.84
CA TRP A 111 -24.22 11.08 1.00
C TRP A 111 -22.99 10.34 1.53
N THR A 112 -22.22 9.76 0.62
CA THR A 112 -20.95 9.10 0.92
C THR A 112 -19.92 9.43 -0.15
N TRP A 113 -18.64 9.52 0.26
CA TRP A 113 -17.54 9.62 -0.70
C TRP A 113 -17.13 8.26 -1.28
N ILE A 114 -17.66 7.15 -0.73
CA ILE A 114 -17.42 5.81 -1.24
C ILE A 114 -17.88 5.75 -2.70
N PRO A 115 -16.99 5.36 -3.65
CA PRO A 115 -17.31 5.41 -5.06
C PRO A 115 -18.44 4.44 -5.44
N ASP A 116 -19.22 4.81 -6.46
CA ASP A 116 -20.38 4.03 -6.91
C ASP A 116 -20.01 2.66 -7.48
N ASN A 117 -18.75 2.44 -7.85
CA ASN A 117 -18.30 1.14 -8.33
C ASN A 117 -18.21 0.05 -7.23
N LEU A 118 -18.44 0.42 -5.97
CA LEU A 118 -18.71 -0.54 -4.91
C LEU A 118 -20.17 -1.02 -4.88
N GLU A 119 -21.06 -0.47 -5.70
CA GLU A 119 -22.42 -0.97 -5.86
C GLU A 119 -22.41 -2.29 -6.63
N ASN A 120 -22.61 -3.41 -5.94
CA ASN A 120 -22.58 -4.73 -6.55
C ASN A 120 -23.24 -5.83 -5.69
N LEU A 121 -23.49 -6.98 -6.32
CA LEU A 121 -23.74 -8.26 -5.66
C LEU A 121 -22.44 -9.08 -5.66
N TYR A 122 -21.79 -9.13 -4.50
CA TYR A 122 -20.52 -9.82 -4.33
C TYR A 122 -20.69 -11.30 -4.01
N SER A 123 -19.87 -12.13 -4.65
CA SER A 123 -19.59 -13.50 -4.20
C SER A 123 -18.41 -13.45 -3.23
N CYS A 124 -18.71 -13.61 -1.95
CA CYS A 124 -17.73 -13.53 -0.88
C CYS A 124 -17.17 -14.91 -0.53
N ARG A 125 -16.06 -14.91 0.22
CA ARG A 125 -15.51 -16.15 0.80
C ARG A 125 -16.55 -16.87 1.67
N CYS A 126 -16.28 -18.13 1.97
CA CYS A 126 -17.12 -18.98 2.81
C CYS A 126 -18.53 -19.25 2.23
N GLY A 127 -18.73 -19.05 0.92
CA GLY A 127 -20.00 -19.30 0.23
C GLY A 127 -21.10 -18.28 0.56
N MET A 128 -20.71 -17.09 1.03
CA MET A 128 -21.64 -16.01 1.34
C MET A 128 -21.81 -15.07 0.15
N THR A 129 -23.00 -14.51 -0.02
CA THR A 129 -23.25 -13.42 -0.96
C THR A 129 -23.58 -12.12 -0.22
N CYS A 130 -23.09 -11.01 -0.75
CA CYS A 130 -23.25 -9.69 -0.14
C CYS A 130 -23.79 -8.70 -1.18
N LEU A 131 -25.01 -8.22 -0.97
CA LEU A 131 -25.54 -7.10 -1.75
C LEU A 131 -25.15 -5.80 -1.05
N TRP A 132 -24.36 -4.96 -1.72
CA TRP A 132 -24.02 -3.61 -1.29
C TRP A 132 -24.61 -2.61 -2.27
N THR A 133 -25.52 -1.77 -1.83
CA THR A 133 -26.25 -0.87 -2.73
C THR A 133 -26.68 0.42 -2.04
N LYS A 134 -26.78 1.50 -2.81
CA LYS A 134 -27.43 2.76 -2.40
C LYS A 134 -28.94 2.74 -2.71
N SER A 135 -29.42 1.77 -3.48
CA SER A 135 -30.82 1.64 -3.88
C SER A 135 -31.66 0.91 -2.84
N SER A 136 -32.60 1.62 -2.23
CA SER A 136 -33.58 1.01 -1.31
C SER A 136 -34.53 0.04 -2.01
N VAL A 137 -34.68 0.12 -3.33
CA VAL A 137 -35.51 -0.81 -4.11
C VAL A 137 -34.83 -2.17 -4.25
N LEU A 138 -33.50 -2.18 -4.43
CA LEU A 138 -32.71 -3.41 -4.54
C LEU A 138 -32.50 -4.09 -3.18
N ALA A 139 -32.38 -3.30 -2.11
CA ALA A 139 -32.22 -3.79 -0.74
C ALA A 139 -33.50 -3.65 0.10
N ASP A 140 -34.62 -4.19 -0.38
CA ASP A 140 -35.84 -4.30 0.46
C ASP A 140 -35.55 -5.10 1.73
N SER A 141 -35.97 -4.61 2.89
CA SER A 141 -35.68 -5.19 4.22
C SER A 141 -34.19 -5.59 4.40
N PRO A 142 -33.28 -4.60 4.47
CA PRO A 142 -31.84 -4.85 4.56
C PRO A 142 -31.45 -5.43 5.92
N ASP A 143 -30.28 -6.06 6.00
CA ASP A 143 -29.74 -6.61 7.24
C ASP A 143 -28.92 -5.59 8.02
N ALA A 144 -28.39 -4.59 7.32
CA ALA A 144 -27.71 -3.46 7.91
C ALA A 144 -27.92 -2.16 7.10
N LEU A 145 -27.88 -1.05 7.81
CA LEU A 145 -27.79 0.31 7.27
C LEU A 145 -26.39 0.86 7.52
N LEU A 146 -25.70 1.27 6.47
CA LEU A 146 -24.38 1.90 6.55
C LEU A 146 -24.52 3.42 6.57
N PHE A 147 -23.88 4.04 7.55
CA PHE A 147 -23.82 5.47 7.76
C PHE A 147 -22.36 5.94 7.81
N GLU A 148 -22.08 7.12 7.25
CA GLU A 148 -20.73 7.72 7.25
C GLU A 148 -20.78 9.17 7.71
N THR A 149 -21.53 10.00 7.00
CA THR A 149 -21.66 11.45 7.30
C THR A 149 -22.81 11.78 8.24
N THR A 150 -23.66 10.78 8.52
CA THR A 150 -24.86 10.95 9.34
C THR A 150 -24.79 10.02 10.54
N THR A 151 -25.14 10.54 11.70
CA THR A 151 -25.18 9.73 12.92
C THR A 151 -26.31 8.70 12.82
N PRO A 152 -26.08 7.41 13.15
CA PRO A 152 -27.14 6.42 13.18
C PRO A 152 -28.30 6.78 14.14
N PRO A 153 -29.50 6.22 13.93
CA PRO A 153 -30.63 6.37 14.85
C PRO A 153 -30.27 5.93 16.27
N LEU A 154 -30.77 6.65 17.28
CA LEU A 154 -30.46 6.41 18.69
C LEU A 154 -30.93 5.04 19.18
N GLN A 155 -32.13 4.63 18.77
CA GLN A 155 -32.74 3.36 19.15
C GLN A 155 -32.81 2.42 17.95
N ARG A 156 -32.61 1.13 18.21
CA ARG A 156 -32.84 0.02 17.27
C ARG A 156 -33.83 -0.95 17.90
N ARG A 157 -34.90 -1.31 17.19
CA ARG A 157 -35.87 -2.31 17.66
C ARG A 157 -35.45 -3.70 17.19
N VAL A 158 -36.02 -4.72 17.82
CA VAL A 158 -35.86 -6.10 17.37
C VAL A 158 -36.46 -6.25 15.98
N GLY A 159 -35.71 -6.84 15.04
CA GLY A 159 -36.09 -6.95 13.64
C GLY A 159 -35.65 -5.76 12.77
N ASP A 160 -35.15 -4.67 13.35
CA ASP A 160 -34.56 -3.57 12.59
C ASP A 160 -33.13 -3.94 12.13
N PRO A 161 -32.68 -3.43 10.96
CA PRO A 161 -31.32 -3.64 10.47
C PRO A 161 -30.26 -3.14 11.47
N LEU A 162 -29.08 -3.78 11.44
CA LEU A 162 -27.93 -3.30 12.21
C LEU A 162 -27.49 -1.91 11.73
N ARG A 163 -27.06 -1.07 12.67
CA ARG A 163 -26.51 0.26 12.40
C ARG A 163 -25.00 0.12 12.24
N VAL A 164 -24.51 0.36 11.04
CA VAL A 164 -23.08 0.37 10.74
C VAL A 164 -22.64 1.81 10.61
N TYR A 165 -21.62 2.24 11.35
CA TYR A 165 -21.06 3.59 11.24
C TYR A 165 -19.60 3.53 10.84
N MET A 166 -19.24 4.29 9.81
CA MET A 166 -17.88 4.38 9.30
C MET A 166 -17.30 5.77 9.54
N GLU A 167 -16.12 5.81 10.15
CA GLU A 167 -15.32 7.03 10.36
C GLU A 167 -13.86 6.68 10.11
N LEU A 168 -13.30 7.17 9.01
CA LEU A 168 -11.91 6.91 8.63
C LEU A 168 -10.98 8.07 8.99
N GLU A 169 -11.47 9.21 9.47
CA GLU A 169 -10.61 10.31 9.91
C GLU A 169 -9.79 9.94 11.15
N ALA A 170 -8.64 10.57 11.32
CA ALA A 170 -7.68 10.29 12.39
C ALA A 170 -8.31 10.22 13.80
N GLY A 171 -9.36 11.01 14.05
CA GLY A 171 -10.04 11.06 15.33
C GLY A 171 -10.78 9.78 15.74
N ARG A 172 -11.09 8.88 14.79
CA ARG A 172 -11.70 7.56 15.04
C ARG A 172 -12.91 7.65 16.01
N LYS A 173 -13.77 8.65 15.80
CA LYS A 173 -14.84 8.99 16.74
C LYS A 173 -16.06 8.10 16.50
N ARG A 174 -16.32 7.22 17.46
CA ARG A 174 -17.57 6.45 17.53
C ARG A 174 -18.76 7.37 17.77
N SER A 175 -19.91 7.02 17.21
CA SER A 175 -21.15 7.79 17.45
C SER A 175 -21.83 7.39 18.76
N GLY A 176 -21.48 6.22 19.30
CA GLY A 176 -22.09 5.63 20.49
C GLY A 176 -23.48 5.03 20.21
N ARG A 177 -23.89 4.98 18.94
CA ARG A 177 -25.19 4.47 18.50
C ARG A 177 -25.07 3.35 17.48
N GLU A 178 -23.89 3.08 16.97
CA GLU A 178 -23.67 2.01 16.01
C GLU A 178 -23.62 0.64 16.68
N ASP A 179 -24.08 -0.38 15.96
CA ASP A 179 -23.90 -1.78 16.34
C ASP A 179 -22.60 -2.34 15.77
N ILE A 180 -22.08 -1.79 14.65
CA ILE A 180 -20.79 -2.12 14.04
C ILE A 180 -20.09 -0.82 13.69
N PHE A 181 -18.83 -0.67 14.09
CA PHE A 181 -18.00 0.48 13.74
C PHE A 181 -16.87 0.10 12.79
N ILE A 182 -16.71 0.89 11.73
CA ILE A 182 -15.67 0.73 10.71
C ILE A 182 -14.67 1.88 10.85
N SER A 183 -13.38 1.57 10.98
CA SER A 183 -12.30 2.56 10.95
C SER A 183 -11.01 1.99 10.35
N TYR A 184 -9.94 2.77 10.25
CA TYR A 184 -8.63 2.30 9.80
C TYR A 184 -7.89 1.39 10.82
N HIS A 185 -8.35 1.30 12.06
CA HIS A 185 -7.62 0.64 13.15
C HIS A 185 -8.09 -0.81 13.36
N ALA A 186 -7.15 -1.75 13.54
CA ALA A 186 -7.48 -3.19 13.61
C ALA A 186 -8.32 -3.62 14.81
N LYS A 187 -8.34 -2.81 15.88
CA LYS A 187 -9.14 -3.05 17.09
C LYS A 187 -10.63 -2.69 16.95
N ASP A 188 -11.09 -2.15 15.81
CA ASP A 188 -12.53 -1.94 15.58
C ASP A 188 -13.23 -3.18 15.06
N ASP A 189 -14.55 -3.09 14.88
CA ASP A 189 -15.34 -4.21 14.42
C ASP A 189 -14.93 -4.61 12.99
N VAL A 190 -14.67 -3.64 12.11
CA VAL A 190 -14.13 -3.87 10.77
C VAL A 190 -13.08 -2.82 10.42
N GLN A 191 -11.89 -3.25 10.02
CA GLN A 191 -10.81 -2.37 9.60
C GLN A 191 -10.94 -1.98 8.13
N THR A 192 -10.61 -0.73 7.78
CA THR A 192 -10.54 -0.26 6.39
C THR A 192 -9.31 0.62 6.20
N THR A 193 -8.28 0.10 5.56
CA THR A 193 -7.08 0.88 5.21
C THR A 193 -7.27 1.69 3.92
N TYR A 194 -6.41 2.68 3.73
CA TYR A 194 -6.38 3.49 2.50
C TYR A 194 -5.57 2.86 1.35
N ALA A 195 -5.08 1.62 1.51
CA ALA A 195 -4.28 0.93 0.48
C ALA A 195 -5.12 0.33 -0.67
N GLY A 196 -6.36 0.81 -0.85
CA GLY A 196 -7.28 0.31 -1.86
C GLY A 196 -7.01 0.90 -3.24
N SER A 197 -7.14 0.08 -4.28
CA SER A 197 -7.18 0.53 -5.67
C SER A 197 -8.32 1.50 -5.95
N LEU A 198 -9.39 1.48 -5.14
CA LEU A 198 -10.52 2.38 -5.31
C LEU A 198 -10.18 3.86 -5.13
N PHE A 199 -9.14 4.17 -4.35
CA PHE A 199 -8.60 5.52 -4.25
C PHE A 199 -7.92 5.98 -5.56
N HIS A 200 -7.77 5.09 -6.55
CA HIS A 200 -7.05 5.33 -7.80
C HIS A 200 -7.96 5.34 -9.04
N ASN A 201 -9.25 5.03 -8.89
CA ASN A 201 -10.15 5.00 -10.03
C ASN A 201 -10.32 6.39 -10.65
N ASN A 202 -10.38 6.41 -11.99
CA ASN A 202 -10.47 7.60 -12.84
C ASN A 202 -9.19 8.44 -12.95
N ARG A 203 -8.01 7.83 -12.76
CA ARG A 203 -6.72 8.52 -12.92
C ARG A 203 -5.96 8.09 -14.16
N ASN A 204 -5.10 8.97 -14.64
CA ASN A 204 -4.09 8.63 -15.63
C ASN A 204 -3.06 7.68 -14.99
N TYR A 205 -2.91 6.47 -15.58
CA TYR A 205 -1.97 5.44 -15.13
C TYR A 205 -0.56 5.60 -15.69
N HIS A 206 -0.26 6.72 -16.34
CA HIS A 206 1.08 7.04 -16.80
C HIS A 206 2.05 7.11 -15.62
N ILE A 207 3.14 6.35 -15.72
CA ILE A 207 4.27 6.36 -14.80
C ILE A 207 5.51 6.69 -15.63
N SER A 208 6.13 7.83 -15.36
CA SER A 208 7.31 8.27 -16.10
C SER A 208 8.49 7.32 -15.88
N PRO A 209 9.18 6.85 -16.96
CA PRO A 209 10.44 6.15 -16.84
C PRO A 209 11.62 7.08 -16.51
N HIS A 210 11.40 8.39 -16.53
CA HIS A 210 12.41 9.41 -16.26
C HIS A 210 12.05 10.23 -15.02
N LYS A 211 13.01 10.39 -14.12
CA LYS A 211 12.91 11.25 -12.93
C LYS A 211 13.69 12.56 -13.13
N ASN A 212 13.20 13.62 -12.50
CA ASN A 212 13.88 14.90 -12.44
C ASN A 212 15.16 14.78 -11.59
N ASN A 213 16.24 15.38 -12.07
CA ASN A 213 17.50 15.53 -11.31
C ASN A 213 17.53 16.86 -10.54
N ASP A 214 17.06 17.95 -11.16
CA ASP A 214 17.15 19.28 -10.56
C ASP A 214 16.11 19.52 -9.45
N VAL A 215 14.99 18.80 -9.50
CA VAL A 215 13.90 18.91 -8.52
C VAL A 215 13.54 17.52 -7.99
N LEU A 216 13.99 17.23 -6.77
CA LEU A 216 13.96 15.87 -6.22
C LEU A 216 12.60 15.51 -5.62
N VAL A 217 11.92 16.48 -4.99
CA VAL A 217 10.76 16.24 -4.14
C VAL A 217 9.49 16.86 -4.72
N TYR A 218 8.44 16.04 -4.80
CA TYR A 218 7.06 16.48 -5.00
C TYR A 218 6.35 16.64 -3.65
N TRP A 219 5.64 17.75 -3.45
CA TRP A 219 4.66 17.89 -2.38
C TRP A 219 3.37 18.51 -2.92
N SER A 220 2.21 18.09 -2.40
CA SER A 220 0.93 18.72 -2.74
C SER A 220 0.01 18.73 -1.54
N SER A 221 -0.54 19.91 -1.23
CA SER A 221 -1.58 19.99 -0.23
C SER A 221 -2.50 21.20 -0.37
N SER A 222 -3.78 20.99 -0.04
CA SER A 222 -4.81 22.05 -0.05
C SER A 222 -5.50 22.28 1.29
N ARG A 223 -5.18 21.48 2.32
CA ARG A 223 -5.67 21.65 3.71
C ARG A 223 -4.56 22.20 4.58
N CYS A 224 -4.37 23.52 4.61
CA CYS A 224 -3.19 24.16 5.21
C CYS A 224 -3.25 24.17 6.74
N LEU A 225 -2.64 23.16 7.37
CA LEU A 225 -2.60 23.01 8.83
C LEU A 225 -1.25 23.52 9.36
N PRO A 226 -1.22 24.45 10.34
CA PRO A 226 0.01 25.13 10.74
C PRO A 226 1.16 24.21 11.21
N HIS A 227 0.87 23.08 11.86
CA HIS A 227 1.91 22.12 12.26
C HIS A 227 2.48 21.37 11.06
N ARG A 228 1.61 20.92 10.16
CA ARG A 228 1.98 20.15 8.97
C ARG A 228 2.75 21.00 7.97
N ASP A 229 2.34 22.24 7.78
CA ASP A 229 2.99 23.16 6.85
C ASP A 229 4.36 23.61 7.39
N ARG A 230 4.51 23.81 8.72
CA ARG A 230 5.83 24.04 9.34
C ARG A 230 6.77 22.85 9.16
N LEU A 231 6.27 21.64 9.36
CA LEU A 231 7.06 20.42 9.14
C LEU A 231 7.49 20.31 7.67
N ALA A 232 6.55 20.46 6.73
CA ALA A 232 6.86 20.46 5.30
C ALA A 232 7.92 21.50 4.96
N LYS A 233 7.72 22.76 5.37
CA LYS A 233 8.67 23.86 5.12
C LYS A 233 10.06 23.55 5.67
N SER A 234 10.16 22.99 6.88
CA SER A 234 11.46 22.70 7.51
C SER A 234 12.33 21.71 6.73
N LEU A 235 11.72 20.83 5.94
CA LEU A 235 12.42 19.93 5.03
C LEU A 235 12.59 20.54 3.63
N LEU A 236 11.51 21.12 3.09
CA LEU A 236 11.47 21.65 1.72
C LEU A 236 12.41 22.84 1.52
N ASP A 237 12.64 23.68 2.54
CA ASP A 237 13.65 24.75 2.48
C ASP A 237 15.09 24.20 2.26
N LEU A 238 15.33 22.92 2.54
CA LEU A 238 16.64 22.28 2.49
C LEU A 238 16.87 21.46 1.22
N ILE A 239 15.85 21.21 0.38
CA ILE A 239 15.90 20.30 -0.77
C ILE A 239 15.18 20.93 -1.98
N PRO A 240 15.71 20.78 -3.21
CA PRO A 240 15.00 21.19 -4.41
C PRO A 240 13.64 20.47 -4.53
N HIS A 241 12.56 21.25 -4.66
CA HIS A 241 11.21 20.73 -4.61
C HIS A 241 10.21 21.54 -5.43
N HIS A 242 9.15 20.86 -5.84
CA HIS A 242 7.92 21.50 -6.29
C HIS A 242 6.80 21.23 -5.29
N SER A 243 6.08 22.29 -4.95
CA SER A 243 4.97 22.31 -4.02
C SER A 243 3.71 22.78 -4.75
N PHE A 244 2.77 21.86 -4.89
CA PHE A 244 1.48 22.02 -5.55
C PHE A 244 0.34 22.19 -4.53
N GLY A 245 -0.86 22.51 -5.02
CA GLY A 245 -2.01 22.78 -4.15
C GLY A 245 -1.95 24.16 -3.51
N LYS A 246 -2.79 24.41 -2.49
CA LYS A 246 -2.93 25.73 -1.87
C LYS A 246 -1.80 26.07 -0.89
N CYS A 247 -1.15 25.08 -0.29
CA CYS A 247 -0.22 25.28 0.82
C CYS A 247 1.22 25.31 0.34
N LEU A 248 1.99 26.33 0.74
CA LEU A 248 3.38 26.60 0.31
C LEU A 248 3.60 26.44 -1.21
N ASN A 249 2.62 26.82 -2.04
CA ASN A 249 2.72 26.65 -3.48
C ASN A 249 3.93 27.43 -4.03
N ASN A 250 4.75 26.79 -4.88
CA ASN A 250 5.90 27.42 -5.52
C ASN A 250 5.97 27.22 -7.05
N VAL A 251 4.92 26.64 -7.64
CA VAL A 251 4.83 26.30 -9.08
C VAL A 251 3.91 27.22 -9.87
N GLY A 252 3.42 28.30 -9.23
CA GLY A 252 2.67 29.35 -9.92
C GLY A 252 1.17 29.06 -10.14
N GLY A 253 0.56 28.17 -9.35
CA GLY A 253 -0.87 27.86 -9.49
C GLY A 253 -1.30 26.49 -8.93
N LEU A 254 -2.61 26.31 -8.77
CA LEU A 254 -3.18 25.03 -8.32
C LEU A 254 -3.11 23.95 -9.40
N ASP A 255 -3.27 24.36 -10.65
CA ASP A 255 -3.32 23.46 -11.81
C ASP A 255 -2.02 23.44 -12.61
N SER A 256 -0.93 24.03 -12.08
CA SER A 256 0.37 24.11 -12.77
C SER A 256 0.92 22.73 -13.18
N ALA A 257 0.60 21.68 -12.43
CA ALA A 257 0.98 20.32 -12.79
C ALA A 257 0.43 19.89 -14.17
N LEU A 258 -0.76 20.33 -14.56
CA LEU A 258 -1.32 20.04 -15.88
C LEU A 258 -0.54 20.72 -17.00
N SER A 259 -0.03 21.94 -16.75
CA SER A 259 0.82 22.64 -17.71
C SER A 259 2.25 22.08 -17.77
N MET A 260 2.76 21.59 -16.64
CA MET A 260 4.10 21.02 -16.54
C MET A 260 4.17 19.60 -17.11
N TYR A 261 3.08 18.84 -17.02
CA TYR A 261 2.97 17.45 -17.45
C TYR A 261 1.68 17.25 -18.27
N PRO A 262 1.62 17.74 -19.51
CA PRO A 262 0.42 17.64 -20.35
C PRO A 262 -0.02 16.19 -20.63
N GLU A 263 0.91 15.24 -20.63
CA GLU A 263 0.66 13.79 -20.72
C GLU A 263 -0.14 13.24 -19.54
N CYS A 264 -0.22 13.97 -18.42
CA CYS A 264 -0.97 13.57 -17.23
C CYS A 264 -2.46 13.93 -17.28
N VAL A 265 -2.91 14.65 -18.30
CA VAL A 265 -4.34 14.93 -18.52
C VAL A 265 -5.04 13.61 -18.89
N ALA A 266 -6.16 13.28 -18.24
CA ALA A 266 -6.95 12.09 -18.58
C ALA A 266 -7.69 12.33 -19.91
N GLU A 267 -7.66 11.37 -20.84
CA GLU A 267 -8.25 11.47 -22.20
C GLU A 267 -9.79 11.48 -22.25
N HIS A 268 -10.49 11.68 -21.13
CA HIS A 268 -11.96 11.70 -21.14
C HIS A 268 -12.50 13.11 -21.38
N ASN A 269 -13.55 13.23 -22.21
CA ASN A 269 -14.29 14.45 -22.57
C ASN A 269 -14.94 15.23 -21.39
N ALA A 270 -14.43 15.07 -20.17
CA ALA A 270 -14.80 15.84 -18.99
C ALA A 270 -13.70 16.86 -18.68
N GLU A 271 -14.06 18.01 -18.11
CA GLU A 271 -13.10 18.99 -17.62
C GLU A 271 -12.09 18.31 -16.68
N ALA A 272 -10.80 18.45 -16.98
CA ALA A 272 -9.72 17.89 -16.19
C ALA A 272 -9.80 18.40 -14.75
N LYS A 273 -9.88 17.49 -13.78
CA LYS A 273 -9.94 17.84 -12.38
C LYS A 273 -8.53 17.90 -11.80
N TRP A 274 -8.36 18.73 -10.77
CA TRP A 274 -7.07 18.95 -10.12
C TRP A 274 -6.44 17.66 -9.53
N TYR A 275 -7.22 16.59 -9.30
CA TYR A 275 -6.69 15.32 -8.80
C TYR A 275 -6.37 14.29 -9.88
N ASP A 276 -6.80 14.51 -11.12
CA ASP A 276 -6.66 13.52 -12.21
C ASP A 276 -5.19 13.27 -12.59
N HIS A 277 -4.36 14.31 -12.43
CA HIS A 277 -2.94 14.27 -12.76
C HIS A 277 -2.04 13.88 -11.59
N LEU A 278 -2.57 13.78 -10.36
CA LEU A 278 -1.75 13.75 -9.14
C LEU A 278 -0.70 12.62 -9.15
N HIS A 279 -1.13 11.41 -9.50
CA HIS A 279 -0.22 10.25 -9.61
C HIS A 279 0.80 10.39 -10.73
N CYS A 280 0.35 10.80 -11.91
CA CYS A 280 1.22 10.95 -13.06
C CYS A 280 2.28 12.02 -12.78
N ALA A 281 1.90 13.20 -12.27
CA ALA A 281 2.84 14.25 -11.89
C ALA A 281 3.85 13.78 -10.81
N MET A 282 3.39 13.08 -9.77
CA MET A 282 4.27 12.47 -8.75
C MET A 282 5.33 11.54 -9.37
N SER A 283 4.99 10.85 -10.47
CA SER A 283 5.87 9.88 -11.12
C SER A 283 7.12 10.49 -11.76
N HIS A 284 7.15 11.80 -12.01
CA HIS A 284 8.34 12.50 -12.52
C HIS A 284 9.38 12.83 -11.44
N TYR A 285 9.06 12.63 -10.16
CA TYR A 285 9.95 12.97 -9.04
C TYR A 285 10.53 11.70 -8.43
N LYS A 286 11.75 11.78 -7.91
CA LYS A 286 12.36 10.67 -7.16
C LYS A 286 11.61 10.45 -5.84
N PHE A 287 11.24 11.55 -5.19
CA PHE A 287 10.61 11.50 -3.87
C PHE A 287 9.27 12.23 -3.83
N VAL A 288 8.36 11.71 -3.01
CA VAL A 288 7.10 12.37 -2.66
C VAL A 288 7.06 12.60 -1.16
N LEU A 289 6.85 13.83 -0.73
CA LEU A 289 6.66 14.15 0.68
C LEU A 289 5.24 13.80 1.11
N ALA A 290 5.08 12.73 1.88
CA ALA A 290 3.79 12.21 2.33
C ALA A 290 3.60 12.49 3.83
N ILE A 291 3.05 13.66 4.15
CA ILE A 291 2.78 14.06 5.54
C ILE A 291 1.29 13.92 5.85
N GLU A 292 0.99 13.18 6.91
CA GLU A 292 -0.38 13.06 7.41
C GLU A 292 -0.89 14.35 8.06
N ASN A 293 -2.20 14.54 8.00
CA ASN A 293 -2.83 15.68 8.69
C ASN A 293 -2.64 15.57 10.22
N THR A 294 -2.60 14.36 10.75
CA THR A 294 -2.34 14.06 12.16
C THR A 294 -1.51 12.79 12.24
N ALA A 295 -0.45 12.77 13.04
CA ALA A 295 0.34 11.58 13.31
C ALA A 295 -0.34 10.74 14.39
N VAL A 296 -0.99 9.65 13.98
CA VAL A 296 -1.69 8.71 14.87
C VAL A 296 -1.31 7.28 14.47
N GLU A 297 -1.15 6.40 15.47
CA GLU A 297 -0.90 4.97 15.25
C GLU A 297 -1.91 4.38 14.25
N SER A 298 -1.41 3.58 13.31
CA SER A 298 -2.17 2.92 12.24
C SER A 298 -2.88 3.85 11.23
N TYR A 299 -2.81 5.17 11.40
CA TYR A 299 -3.39 6.12 10.46
C TYR A 299 -2.43 6.37 9.29
N VAL A 300 -2.51 5.50 8.29
CA VAL A 300 -1.76 5.59 7.03
C VAL A 300 -2.76 5.78 5.89
N THR A 301 -2.71 6.94 5.25
CA THR A 301 -3.72 7.35 4.26
C THR A 301 -3.24 7.19 2.82
N GLU A 302 -4.08 7.63 1.90
CA GLU A 302 -3.82 7.60 0.47
C GLU A 302 -2.51 8.31 0.07
N LYS A 303 -2.05 9.30 0.85
CA LYS A 303 -0.84 10.10 0.55
C LYS A 303 0.40 9.21 0.41
N LEU A 304 0.56 8.24 1.31
CA LEU A 304 1.68 7.30 1.25
C LEU A 304 1.52 6.33 0.07
N PHE A 305 0.32 5.77 -0.10
CA PHE A 305 0.08 4.78 -1.13
C PHE A 305 0.16 5.38 -2.54
N TYR A 306 -0.22 6.64 -2.71
CA TYR A 306 -0.06 7.37 -3.98
C TYR A 306 1.40 7.55 -4.36
N ALA A 307 2.26 7.89 -3.38
CA ALA A 307 3.69 7.98 -3.62
C ALA A 307 4.25 6.64 -4.11
N LEU A 308 3.95 5.55 -3.40
CA LEU A 308 4.36 4.21 -3.81
C LEU A 308 3.88 3.92 -5.23
N ASP A 309 2.58 4.02 -5.48
CA ASP A 309 1.95 3.64 -6.75
C ASP A 309 2.38 4.53 -7.93
N SER A 310 2.80 5.78 -7.68
CA SER A 310 3.42 6.65 -8.69
C SER A 310 4.84 6.25 -9.09
N GLY A 311 5.43 5.22 -8.48
CA GLY A 311 6.81 4.82 -8.73
C GLY A 311 7.84 5.77 -8.13
N SER A 312 7.48 6.49 -7.07
CA SER A 312 8.34 7.41 -6.33
C SER A 312 8.54 6.89 -4.90
N VAL A 313 9.61 7.33 -4.23
CA VAL A 313 9.89 6.93 -2.86
C VAL A 313 9.24 7.92 -1.88
N PRO A 314 8.30 7.48 -1.02
CA PRO A 314 7.69 8.35 -0.04
C PRO A 314 8.67 8.74 1.08
N ILE A 315 8.72 10.04 1.38
CA ILE A 315 9.24 10.58 2.64
C ILE A 315 8.04 10.79 3.56
N PHE A 316 7.85 9.88 4.52
CA PHE A 316 6.62 9.79 5.30
C PHE A 316 6.75 10.40 6.69
N PHE A 317 5.70 11.11 7.10
CA PHE A 317 5.49 11.57 8.48
C PHE A 317 4.03 11.31 8.89
N GLY A 318 3.82 10.35 9.79
CA GLY A 318 2.48 9.93 10.20
C GLY A 318 2.51 8.87 11.29
N ALA A 319 1.87 7.73 11.04
CA ALA A 319 1.84 6.60 11.97
C ALA A 319 3.23 6.07 12.32
N SER A 320 3.53 5.90 13.61
CA SER A 320 4.82 5.38 14.11
C SER A 320 5.07 3.90 13.75
N ASN A 321 4.00 3.16 13.46
CA ASN A 321 3.99 1.77 13.04
C ASN A 321 3.79 1.62 11.51
N VAL A 322 4.17 2.62 10.70
CA VAL A 322 3.99 2.60 9.24
C VAL A 322 4.57 1.35 8.56
N GLN A 323 5.65 0.79 9.10
CA GLN A 323 6.30 -0.42 8.57
C GLN A 323 5.38 -1.64 8.56
N ASP A 324 4.34 -1.66 9.40
CA ASP A 324 3.33 -2.73 9.40
C ASP A 324 2.44 -2.71 8.16
N PHE A 325 2.36 -1.57 7.48
CA PHE A 325 1.40 -1.31 6.41
C PHE A 325 2.02 -1.34 5.02
N VAL A 326 3.35 -1.31 4.91
CA VAL A 326 4.08 -1.09 3.65
C VAL A 326 5.03 -2.25 3.34
N PRO A 327 5.48 -2.42 2.09
CA PRO A 327 6.53 -3.36 1.78
C PRO A 327 7.83 -3.06 2.54
N PRO A 328 8.67 -4.08 2.82
CA PRO A 328 9.98 -3.86 3.43
C PRO A 328 10.82 -2.87 2.61
N HIS A 329 11.47 -1.95 3.31
CA HIS A 329 12.38 -0.97 2.72
C HIS A 329 11.75 -0.13 1.59
N SER A 330 10.46 0.20 1.67
CA SER A 330 9.79 0.98 0.59
C SER A 330 9.51 2.45 0.93
N VAL A 331 9.84 2.89 2.15
CA VAL A 331 9.48 4.22 2.68
C VAL A 331 10.63 4.80 3.49
N ILE A 332 10.87 6.09 3.33
CA ILE A 332 11.75 6.87 4.22
C ILE A 332 10.89 7.39 5.37
N ASP A 333 11.01 6.79 6.56
CA ASP A 333 10.33 7.29 7.76
C ASP A 333 11.09 8.51 8.29
N GLY A 334 10.60 9.70 7.96
CA GLY A 334 11.24 10.97 8.31
C GLY A 334 11.30 11.22 9.82
N SER A 335 10.49 10.52 10.62
CA SER A 335 10.51 10.64 12.09
C SER A 335 11.71 9.95 12.75
N LYS A 336 12.46 9.12 11.99
CA LYS A 336 13.62 8.38 12.50
C LYS A 336 14.94 9.14 12.43
N PHE A 337 14.96 10.29 11.76
CA PHE A 337 16.18 11.11 11.61
C PHE A 337 16.34 12.06 12.80
N GLY A 338 17.58 12.31 13.21
CA GLY A 338 17.88 13.21 14.32
C GLY A 338 17.60 14.69 14.01
N SER A 339 17.55 15.06 12.73
CA SER A 339 17.22 16.41 12.28
C SER A 339 16.71 16.47 10.84
N MET A 340 16.07 17.58 10.45
CA MET A 340 15.66 17.82 9.06
C MET A 340 16.85 17.99 8.12
N GLN A 341 17.99 18.47 8.62
CA GLN A 341 19.25 18.59 7.87
C GLN A 341 19.80 17.21 7.53
N GLU A 342 19.75 16.28 8.48
CA GLU A 342 20.18 14.90 8.29
C GLU A 342 19.27 14.19 7.28
N LEU A 343 17.95 14.31 7.42
CA LEU A 343 16.99 13.79 6.45
C LEU A 343 17.20 14.40 5.06
N ALA A 344 17.41 15.71 4.96
CA ALA A 344 17.68 16.37 3.69
C ALA A 344 18.98 15.90 3.03
N ALA A 345 20.04 15.72 3.82
CA ALA A 345 21.30 15.18 3.34
C ALA A 345 21.14 13.73 2.86
N TYR A 346 20.37 12.91 3.59
CA TYR A 346 20.05 11.55 3.18
C TYR A 346 19.29 11.50 1.85
N VAL A 347 18.22 12.29 1.71
CA VAL A 347 17.40 12.33 0.49
C VAL A 347 18.22 12.77 -0.73
N LYS A 348 19.11 13.76 -0.58
CA LYS A 348 20.01 14.18 -1.66
C LYS A 348 20.98 13.08 -2.08
N ARG A 349 21.68 12.47 -1.11
CA ARG A 349 22.60 11.36 -1.39
C ARG A 349 21.89 10.19 -2.07
N LEU A 350 20.70 9.82 -1.58
CA LEU A 350 19.89 8.77 -2.19
C LEU A 350 19.42 9.14 -3.60
N GLY A 351 19.09 10.40 -3.84
CA GLY A 351 18.74 10.91 -5.17
C GLY A 351 19.89 10.77 -6.18
N ASP A 352 21.13 10.81 -5.72
CA ASP A 352 22.34 10.70 -6.54
C ASP A 352 22.95 9.29 -6.53
N ASP A 353 22.23 8.30 -6.01
CA ASP A 353 22.67 6.90 -5.99
C ASP A 353 21.62 6.00 -6.66
N PRO A 354 21.84 5.59 -7.92
CA PRO A 354 20.86 4.79 -8.66
C PRO A 354 20.65 3.41 -8.04
N VAL A 355 21.66 2.84 -7.37
CA VAL A 355 21.57 1.51 -6.77
C VAL A 355 20.78 1.61 -5.47
N ALA A 356 21.17 2.52 -4.56
CA ALA A 356 20.46 2.70 -3.30
C ALA A 356 19.01 3.17 -3.53
N TYR A 357 18.76 4.07 -4.49
CA TYR A 357 17.40 4.48 -4.83
C TYR A 357 16.57 3.29 -5.35
N SER A 358 17.15 2.48 -6.24
CA SER A 358 16.47 1.32 -6.82
C SER A 358 16.10 0.27 -5.78
N GLU A 359 16.87 0.17 -4.69
CA GLU A 359 16.61 -0.74 -3.59
C GLU A 359 15.25 -0.46 -2.91
N TYR A 360 14.81 0.80 -2.85
CA TYR A 360 13.47 1.18 -2.37
C TYR A 360 12.31 0.64 -3.23
N HIS A 361 12.61 0.19 -4.44
CA HIS A 361 11.66 -0.43 -5.36
C HIS A 361 11.86 -1.95 -5.49
N ALA A 362 12.82 -2.54 -4.79
CA ALA A 362 13.14 -3.96 -4.86
C ALA A 362 11.95 -4.86 -4.53
N TRP A 363 11.05 -4.44 -3.62
CA TRP A 363 9.84 -5.19 -3.29
C TRP A 363 8.95 -5.46 -4.51
N ARG A 364 8.92 -4.54 -5.50
CA ARG A 364 8.19 -4.71 -6.77
C ARG A 364 8.86 -5.76 -7.66
N ARG A 365 10.19 -5.76 -7.69
CA ARG A 365 11.01 -6.63 -8.54
C ARG A 365 11.11 -8.05 -7.99
N CYS A 366 11.18 -8.16 -6.67
CA CYS A 366 11.47 -9.41 -5.97
C CYS A 366 10.23 -10.07 -5.36
N GLY A 367 9.04 -9.44 -5.47
CA GLY A 367 7.78 -9.98 -4.96
C GLY A 367 7.71 -10.03 -3.43
N LEU A 368 8.42 -9.14 -2.74
CA LEU A 368 8.55 -9.14 -1.28
C LEU A 368 7.57 -8.15 -0.67
N MET A 369 6.31 -8.53 -0.62
CA MET A 369 5.25 -7.62 -0.16
C MET A 369 5.16 -7.51 1.36
N GLY A 370 5.75 -8.42 2.14
CA GLY A 370 5.57 -8.45 3.60
C GLY A 370 4.07 -8.41 3.97
N ASN A 371 3.70 -7.54 4.91
CA ASN A 371 2.31 -7.31 5.29
C ASN A 371 1.50 -6.47 4.29
N TYR A 372 2.11 -5.89 3.26
CA TYR A 372 1.41 -5.02 2.30
C TYR A 372 0.24 -5.72 1.58
N GLY A 373 0.37 -7.03 1.30
CA GLY A 373 -0.73 -7.83 0.77
C GLY A 373 -1.93 -7.88 1.72
N LYS A 374 -1.68 -8.05 3.03
CA LYS A 374 -2.72 -7.98 4.07
C LYS A 374 -3.28 -6.56 4.16
N THR A 375 -2.43 -5.52 4.13
CA THR A 375 -2.86 -4.13 4.11
C THR A 375 -3.87 -3.85 2.99
N ARG A 376 -3.58 -4.31 1.76
CA ARG A 376 -4.51 -4.19 0.64
C ARG A 376 -5.77 -5.05 0.83
N ALA A 377 -5.64 -6.25 1.40
CA ALA A 377 -6.77 -7.13 1.70
C ALA A 377 -7.75 -6.58 2.75
N VAL A 378 -7.32 -5.62 3.58
CA VAL A 378 -8.17 -4.86 4.53
C VAL A 378 -8.55 -3.47 4.07
N SER A 379 -8.38 -3.17 2.78
CA SER A 379 -8.73 -1.86 2.23
C SER A 379 -10.22 -1.71 1.95
N LEU A 380 -10.60 -0.54 1.44
CA LEU A 380 -11.96 -0.24 0.99
C LEU A 380 -12.45 -1.20 -0.10
N ASP A 381 -11.54 -1.68 -0.95
CA ASP A 381 -11.84 -2.56 -2.09
C ASP A 381 -12.54 -3.87 -1.67
N THR A 382 -12.20 -4.38 -0.49
CA THR A 382 -12.73 -5.65 0.03
C THR A 382 -13.74 -5.44 1.15
N LEU A 383 -14.03 -4.18 1.51
CA LEU A 383 -14.92 -3.83 2.61
C LEU A 383 -16.30 -4.47 2.50
N PRO A 384 -16.98 -4.50 1.33
CA PRO A 384 -18.33 -5.06 1.26
C PRO A 384 -18.43 -6.49 1.82
N CYS A 385 -17.56 -7.39 1.35
CA CYS A 385 -17.57 -8.77 1.84
C CYS A 385 -17.21 -8.87 3.33
N ARG A 386 -16.19 -8.14 3.77
CA ARG A 386 -15.74 -8.19 5.18
C ARG A 386 -16.80 -7.65 6.14
N LEU A 387 -17.50 -6.58 5.75
CA LEU A 387 -18.64 -6.06 6.52
C LEU A 387 -19.80 -7.06 6.54
N CYS A 388 -20.16 -7.64 5.40
CA CYS A 388 -21.21 -8.66 5.33
C CYS A 388 -20.90 -9.89 6.20
N GLU A 389 -19.64 -10.30 6.29
CA GLU A 389 -19.23 -11.40 7.18
C GLU A 389 -19.48 -11.02 8.64
N GLU A 390 -19.16 -9.78 9.03
CA GLU A 390 -19.37 -9.30 10.38
C GLU A 390 -20.87 -9.17 10.73
N ILE A 391 -21.67 -8.65 9.81
CA ILE A 391 -23.13 -8.63 9.92
C ILE A 391 -23.68 -10.06 10.08
N SER A 392 -23.19 -11.00 9.27
CA SER A 392 -23.60 -12.40 9.31
C SER A 392 -23.25 -13.07 10.65
N ARG A 393 -22.08 -12.77 11.25
CA ARG A 393 -21.73 -13.25 12.60
C ARG A 393 -22.71 -12.72 13.66
N ARG A 394 -23.13 -11.46 13.53
CA ARG A 394 -24.10 -10.83 14.44
C ARG A 394 -25.54 -11.27 14.20
N GLY A 395 -25.87 -11.79 13.02
CA GLY A 395 -27.20 -12.29 12.65
C GLY A 395 -28.08 -11.25 11.95
N GLY A 396 -27.48 -10.18 11.42
CA GLY A 396 -28.19 -9.13 10.69
C GLY A 396 -29.31 -8.51 11.49
N LYS A 397 -30.46 -8.25 10.85
CA LYS A 397 -31.65 -7.69 11.51
C LYS A 397 -32.23 -8.58 12.63
N ASN A 398 -31.86 -9.86 12.67
CA ASN A 398 -32.26 -10.80 13.73
C ASN A 398 -31.29 -10.79 14.92
N ALA A 399 -30.30 -9.89 14.95
CA ALA A 399 -29.38 -9.77 16.07
C ALA A 399 -30.10 -9.38 17.37
N GLY A 400 -29.86 -10.14 18.43
CA GLY A 400 -30.49 -9.94 19.75
C GLY A 400 -31.87 -10.60 19.91
N VAL A 401 -32.27 -11.44 18.94
CA VAL A 401 -33.41 -12.37 19.05
C VAL A 401 -32.96 -13.68 19.66
#